data_AF-A0A7C0Y9I3-F1
#
_entry.id   AF-A0A7C0Y9I3-F1
#
_cell.length_a   1.000
_cell.length_b   1.000
_cell.length_c   1.000
_cell.angle_alpha   90.00
_cell.angle_beta   90.00
_cell.angle_gamma   90.00
#
_symmetry.space_group_name_H-M   'P 1'
#
loop_
_entity.id
_entity.type
_entity.pdbx_description
1 polymer ?
#
loop_
_entity_poly.entity_id
_entity_poly.type
_entity_poly.pdbx_seq_one_letter_code
_entity_poly.pdbx_strand_id
1 'polypeptide(L)'
;MSGGSEKNDSAFRELKDLLHKLPPGKRKRTLYVLDYVMNYFVGERRVPQLTSLGFGDELNRLKEIGIVNEVTRYWRGNTYTFLYIKEGLSEKIKELLEKEYYPLFVESKIAEEIAKIVKKSLAAASKLWHKVQEFETKEYVLSGYGEYDSEVNKLGEELAKNGLGYLIGYWSTSWAEYCTELVFRKDPINIREIFLRVVEEEINKVFTSFTPEMRWCLYLKHVKPDADADFMMRNRTARFLPAEIKKAFQSVPDLKIEKLEHILGTLIDKEKERLSSIIRNLINRDITSILCLSTLVLLGIDRDRYLEIDKWHQNEFEKTFTHLEKAMRTYIDIFKDYGIVLESNYGDIYIPKLSVEVFQEQMKGGAVEVKIFESQLDAQSFIEEKISKAVSTVKLWDPYVSTRTLRMIERSIKESEVTVEILSSQPIILEDIISLRKKGMKVKAKVIYKKKGEKYLSPFHDRYLIIDEVHVWHFGPSFHAVGEKEWESATLFPENLGKIITQAFAFNFTKKKEDWEKEGYEVVEIGAN
;
A
#
# COMPACT_ATOMS: atom_id res chain seq x y z
N MET A 1 -60.81 11.49 36.45
CA MET A 1 -59.46 11.19 35.89
C MET A 1 -58.71 10.09 36.64
N SER A 2 -59.27 9.47 37.70
CA SER A 2 -58.60 8.40 38.48
C SER A 2 -58.60 7.00 37.85
N GLY A 3 -59.53 6.69 36.94
CA GLY A 3 -59.67 5.33 36.38
C GLY A 3 -58.60 4.89 35.35
N GLY A 4 -57.73 5.79 34.88
CA GLY A 4 -56.65 5.45 33.95
C GLY A 4 -55.46 4.76 34.62
N SER A 5 -55.11 5.18 35.84
CA SER A 5 -53.97 4.64 36.58
C SER A 5 -54.19 3.19 36.99
N GLU A 6 -55.36 2.86 37.55
CA GLU A 6 -55.67 1.50 38.02
C GLU A 6 -55.63 0.46 36.89
N LYS A 7 -56.12 0.81 35.70
CA LYS A 7 -56.08 -0.06 34.52
C LYS A 7 -54.64 -0.30 34.05
N ASN A 8 -53.79 0.72 34.11
CA ASN A 8 -52.37 0.59 33.76
C ASN A 8 -51.63 -0.25 34.80
N ASP A 9 -51.93 -0.10 36.09
CA ASP A 9 -51.36 -0.93 37.16
C ASP A 9 -51.80 -2.39 37.08
N SER A 10 -53.03 -2.67 36.65
CA SER A 10 -53.49 -4.04 36.38
C SER A 10 -52.70 -4.66 35.22
N ALA A 11 -52.65 -4.00 34.07
CA ALA A 11 -51.95 -4.49 32.88
C ALA A 11 -50.45 -4.75 33.16
N PHE A 12 -49.79 -3.85 33.91
CA PHE A 12 -48.38 -4.03 34.26
C PHE A 12 -48.14 -5.17 35.26
N ARG A 13 -49.08 -5.43 36.19
CA ARG A 13 -49.03 -6.63 37.05
C ARG A 13 -49.18 -7.91 36.24
N GLU A 14 -50.13 -7.94 35.32
CA GLU A 14 -50.32 -9.09 34.40
C GLU A 14 -49.08 -9.34 33.54
N LEU A 15 -48.41 -8.29 33.06
CA LEU A 15 -47.13 -8.42 32.36
C LEU A 15 -46.06 -9.07 33.23
N LYS A 16 -45.91 -8.66 34.49
CA LYS A 16 -44.94 -9.25 35.41
C LYS A 16 -45.24 -10.72 35.67
N ASP A 17 -46.50 -11.06 35.90
CA ASP A 17 -46.94 -12.44 36.10
C ASP A 17 -46.69 -13.30 34.85
N LEU A 18 -46.94 -12.74 33.65
CA LEU A 18 -46.63 -13.39 32.38
C LEU A 18 -45.12 -13.68 32.27
N LEU A 19 -44.27 -12.67 32.46
CA LEU A 19 -42.82 -12.81 32.34
C LEU A 19 -42.24 -13.81 33.36
N HIS A 20 -42.81 -13.88 34.56
CA HIS A 20 -42.39 -14.85 35.59
C HIS A 20 -42.72 -16.30 35.21
N LYS A 21 -43.84 -16.52 34.52
CA LYS A 21 -44.28 -17.85 34.07
C LYS A 21 -43.61 -18.34 32.80
N LEU A 22 -42.98 -17.45 32.03
CA LEU A 22 -42.34 -17.82 30.76
C LEU A 22 -40.96 -18.48 30.97
N PRO A 23 -40.64 -19.53 30.20
CA PRO A 23 -39.28 -20.04 30.12
C PRO A 23 -38.29 -18.94 29.69
N PRO A 24 -36.99 -19.01 30.08
CA PRO A 24 -36.02 -17.94 29.84
C PRO A 24 -35.95 -17.45 28.39
N GLY A 25 -35.99 -18.36 27.41
CA GLY A 25 -35.98 -18.01 25.99
C GLY A 25 -37.22 -17.23 25.54
N LYS A 26 -38.41 -17.64 25.96
CA LYS A 26 -39.66 -16.92 25.64
C LYS A 26 -39.73 -15.59 26.38
N ARG A 27 -39.26 -15.53 27.63
CA ARG A 27 -39.13 -14.28 28.39
C ARG A 27 -38.23 -13.28 27.68
N LYS A 28 -37.04 -13.69 27.23
CA LYS A 28 -36.12 -12.85 26.43
C LYS A 28 -36.80 -12.30 25.18
N ARG A 29 -37.54 -13.15 24.45
CA ARG A 29 -38.26 -12.77 23.24
C ARG A 29 -39.38 -11.76 23.52
N THR A 30 -40.16 -11.94 24.58
CA THR A 30 -41.19 -10.97 24.99
C THR A 30 -40.58 -9.62 25.38
N LEU A 31 -39.47 -9.63 26.11
CA LEU A 31 -38.73 -8.41 26.46
C LEU A 31 -38.16 -7.72 25.20
N TYR A 32 -37.67 -8.48 24.22
CA TYR A 32 -37.26 -7.93 22.93
C TYR A 32 -38.43 -7.26 22.19
N VAL A 33 -39.64 -7.83 22.21
CA VAL A 33 -40.81 -7.19 21.58
C VAL A 33 -41.17 -5.86 22.25
N LEU A 34 -41.10 -5.80 23.58
CA LEU A 34 -41.33 -4.55 24.32
C LEU A 34 -40.28 -3.49 23.97
N ASP A 35 -39.01 -3.88 23.99
CA ASP A 35 -37.91 -3.02 23.59
C ASP A 35 -38.02 -2.58 22.14
N TYR A 36 -38.40 -3.49 21.24
CA TYR A 36 -38.70 -3.18 19.84
C TYR A 36 -39.79 -2.13 19.80
N VAL A 37 -40.98 -2.34 20.39
CA VAL A 37 -42.09 -1.37 20.29
C VAL A 37 -41.76 -0.02 20.91
N MET A 38 -40.92 0.00 21.94
CA MET A 38 -40.49 1.23 22.61
C MET A 38 -39.44 2.01 21.83
N ASN A 39 -38.49 1.31 21.17
CA ASN A 39 -37.30 1.92 20.59
C ASN A 39 -37.23 1.82 19.05
N TYR A 40 -38.09 1.03 18.42
CA TYR A 40 -38.15 0.99 16.95
C TYR A 40 -38.62 2.33 16.44
N PHE A 41 -37.99 2.78 15.35
CA PHE A 41 -38.15 4.12 14.82
C PHE A 41 -39.63 4.46 14.55
N VAL A 42 -40.19 5.37 15.36
CA VAL A 42 -41.62 5.75 15.40
C VAL A 42 -41.99 6.75 14.28
N GLY A 43 -41.09 6.95 13.31
CA GLY A 43 -41.30 7.86 12.19
C GLY A 43 -42.51 7.50 11.32
N GLU A 44 -43.07 8.48 10.62
CA GLU A 44 -44.11 8.24 9.62
C GLU A 44 -43.65 7.17 8.62
N ARG A 45 -44.58 6.31 8.19
CA ARG A 45 -44.38 5.29 7.14
C ARG A 45 -43.56 4.07 7.53
N ARG A 46 -43.25 3.86 8.81
CA ARG A 46 -42.51 2.67 9.26
C ARG A 46 -43.45 1.56 9.70
N VAL A 47 -43.19 0.35 9.19
CA VAL A 47 -44.02 -0.85 9.40
C VAL A 47 -43.23 -1.87 10.23
N PRO A 48 -43.73 -2.29 11.41
CA PRO A 48 -43.01 -3.25 12.24
C PRO A 48 -42.92 -4.62 11.55
N GLN A 49 -41.75 -5.26 11.59
CA GLN A 49 -41.52 -6.59 11.02
C GLN A 49 -41.50 -7.72 12.06
N LEU A 50 -42.08 -7.49 13.25
CA LEU A 50 -42.06 -8.48 14.34
C LEU A 50 -42.65 -9.83 13.93
N THR A 51 -43.78 -9.85 13.21
CA THR A 51 -44.42 -11.08 12.77
C THR A 51 -43.58 -11.86 11.75
N SER A 52 -42.97 -11.18 10.77
CA SER A 52 -42.10 -11.82 9.77
C SER A 52 -40.78 -12.32 10.37
N LEU A 53 -40.32 -11.69 11.45
CA LEU A 53 -39.21 -12.18 12.27
C LEU A 53 -39.60 -13.34 13.21
N GLY A 54 -40.87 -13.72 13.26
CA GLY A 54 -41.38 -14.83 14.06
C GLY A 54 -41.76 -14.48 15.49
N PHE A 55 -41.99 -13.19 15.82
CA PHE A 55 -42.40 -12.71 17.16
C PHE A 55 -43.92 -12.44 17.28
N GLY A 56 -44.73 -13.03 16.40
CA GLY A 56 -46.18 -12.81 16.36
C GLY A 56 -46.90 -13.20 17.65
N ASP A 57 -46.53 -14.35 18.23
CA ASP A 57 -47.14 -14.86 19.47
C ASP A 57 -46.89 -13.93 20.66
N GLU A 58 -45.64 -13.46 20.83
CA GLU A 58 -45.29 -12.53 21.89
C GLU A 58 -46.00 -11.19 21.73
N LEU A 59 -46.07 -10.67 20.50
CA LEU A 59 -46.78 -9.42 20.20
C LEU A 59 -48.29 -9.51 20.50
N ASN A 60 -48.94 -10.61 20.10
CA ASN A 60 -50.37 -10.80 20.33
C ASN A 60 -50.71 -10.87 21.81
N ARG A 61 -49.91 -11.60 22.61
CA ARG A 61 -50.08 -11.64 24.07
C ARG A 61 -49.96 -10.26 24.70
N LEU A 62 -48.97 -9.46 24.27
CA LEU A 62 -48.77 -8.10 24.78
C LEU A 62 -49.93 -7.14 24.42
N LYS A 63 -50.61 -7.39 23.29
CA LYS A 63 -51.85 -6.68 22.93
C LYS A 63 -53.04 -7.11 23.78
N GLU A 64 -53.20 -8.41 24.02
CA GLU A 64 -54.29 -8.98 24.84
C GLU A 64 -54.29 -8.42 26.27
N ILE A 65 -53.11 -8.29 26.90
CA ILE A 65 -52.96 -7.68 28.23
C ILE A 65 -52.98 -6.14 28.21
N GLY A 66 -53.12 -5.52 27.04
CA GLY A 66 -53.22 -4.07 26.88
C GLY A 66 -51.93 -3.30 27.15
N ILE A 67 -50.76 -3.91 26.97
CA ILE A 67 -49.46 -3.23 27.05
C ILE A 67 -49.12 -2.56 25.72
N VAL A 68 -49.27 -3.29 24.61
CA VAL A 68 -49.02 -2.81 23.25
C VAL A 68 -50.33 -2.52 22.56
N ASN A 69 -50.47 -1.32 22.02
CA ASN A 69 -51.59 -0.96 21.16
C ASN A 69 -51.17 -1.02 19.69
N GLU A 70 -52.13 -1.39 18.83
CA GLU A 70 -51.99 -1.35 17.39
C GLU A 70 -53.00 -0.37 16.80
N VAL A 71 -52.52 0.49 15.91
CA VAL A 71 -53.38 1.38 15.12
C VAL A 71 -52.99 1.33 13.66
N THR A 72 -54.00 1.36 12.79
CA THR A 72 -53.79 1.52 11.35
C THR A 72 -53.63 3.00 11.04
N ARG A 73 -52.48 3.38 10.48
CA ARG A 73 -52.24 4.72 9.97
C ARG A 73 -52.40 4.73 8.46
N TYR A 74 -52.80 5.88 7.94
CA TYR A 74 -52.89 6.13 6.52
C TYR A 74 -51.83 7.14 6.11
N TRP A 75 -51.17 6.87 4.99
CA TRP A 75 -50.23 7.81 4.41
C TRP A 75 -50.18 7.66 2.89
N ARG A 76 -50.61 8.72 2.20
CA ARG A 76 -50.65 8.85 0.72
C ARG A 76 -51.09 7.58 -0.02
N GLY A 77 -52.29 7.09 0.27
CA GLY A 77 -52.88 5.93 -0.41
C GLY A 77 -52.60 4.59 0.27
N ASN A 78 -51.54 4.49 1.08
CA ASN A 78 -51.16 3.25 1.74
C ASN A 78 -51.59 3.25 3.21
N THR A 79 -52.09 2.11 3.67
CA THR A 79 -52.32 1.88 5.10
C THR A 79 -51.15 1.08 5.67
N TYR A 80 -50.80 1.35 6.93
CA TYR A 80 -49.76 0.62 7.61
C TYR A 80 -50.04 0.48 9.09
N THR A 81 -49.53 -0.62 9.65
CA THR A 81 -49.62 -0.92 11.08
C THR A 81 -48.62 -0.10 11.86
N PHE A 82 -49.07 0.53 12.94
CA PHE A 82 -48.23 1.24 13.89
C PHE A 82 -48.48 0.70 15.30
N LEU A 83 -47.39 0.37 16.00
CA LEU A 83 -47.40 -0.17 17.35
C LEU A 83 -46.86 0.88 18.33
N TYR A 84 -47.43 0.95 19.51
CA TYR A 84 -46.93 1.80 20.58
C TYR A 84 -47.24 1.20 21.95
N ILE A 85 -46.40 1.53 22.94
CA ILE A 85 -46.69 1.23 24.34
C ILE A 85 -47.83 2.14 24.80
N LYS A 86 -48.84 1.56 25.45
CA LYS A 86 -49.99 2.31 25.96
C LYS A 86 -49.55 3.47 26.88
N GLU A 87 -50.23 4.60 26.73
CA GLU A 87 -49.93 5.82 27.49
C GLU A 87 -49.94 5.57 29.01
N GLY A 88 -48.92 6.09 29.70
CA GLY A 88 -48.70 5.90 31.14
C GLY A 88 -48.00 4.59 31.53
N LEU A 89 -47.63 3.73 30.57
CA LEU A 89 -46.83 2.53 30.83
C LEU A 89 -45.36 2.63 30.38
N SER A 90 -45.02 3.58 29.52
CA SER A 90 -43.68 3.68 28.91
C SER A 90 -42.54 3.68 29.92
N GLU A 91 -42.61 4.51 30.98
CA GLU A 91 -41.57 4.55 32.02
C GLU A 91 -41.45 3.23 32.78
N LYS A 92 -42.58 2.58 33.11
CA LYS A 92 -42.58 1.28 33.81
C LYS A 92 -41.98 0.17 32.93
N ILE A 93 -42.25 0.20 31.63
CA ILE A 93 -41.66 -0.74 30.67
C ILE A 93 -40.17 -0.48 30.51
N LYS A 94 -39.75 0.78 30.45
CA LYS A 94 -38.33 1.17 30.41
C LYS A 94 -37.57 0.67 31.64
N GLU A 95 -38.08 0.93 32.85
CA GLU A 95 -37.49 0.43 34.10
C GLU A 95 -37.40 -1.11 34.11
N LEU A 96 -38.42 -1.80 33.60
CA LEU A 96 -38.43 -3.25 33.48
C LEU A 96 -37.35 -3.75 32.52
N LEU A 97 -37.19 -3.10 31.36
CA LEU A 97 -36.15 -3.44 30.38
C LEU A 97 -34.76 -3.18 30.93
N GLU A 98 -34.54 -2.04 31.59
CA GLU A 98 -33.29 -1.70 32.27
C GLU A 98 -32.91 -2.72 33.34
N LYS A 99 -33.90 -3.25 34.07
CA LYS A 99 -33.68 -4.24 35.13
C LYS A 99 -33.48 -5.67 34.60
N GLU A 100 -34.25 -6.09 33.61
CA GLU A 100 -34.36 -7.51 33.24
C GLU A 100 -33.77 -7.87 31.87
N TYR A 101 -33.71 -6.92 30.95
CA TYR A 101 -33.32 -7.17 29.56
C TYR A 101 -31.96 -6.59 29.21
N TYR A 102 -31.72 -5.33 29.54
CA TYR A 102 -30.48 -4.61 29.25
C TYR A 102 -29.23 -5.21 29.91
N PRO A 103 -29.28 -5.81 31.12
CA PRO A 103 -28.13 -6.50 31.69
C PRO A 103 -27.66 -7.73 30.90
N LEU A 104 -28.48 -8.23 29.95
CA LEU A 104 -28.09 -9.32 29.06
C LEU A 104 -27.14 -8.87 27.94
N PHE A 105 -27.03 -7.56 27.70
CA PHE A 105 -26.18 -6.98 26.67
C PHE A 105 -24.78 -6.77 27.24
N VAL A 106 -23.94 -7.80 27.09
CA VAL A 106 -22.51 -7.74 27.41
C VAL A 106 -21.74 -7.62 26.10
N GLU A 107 -20.92 -6.57 25.97
CA GLU A 107 -20.22 -6.25 24.71
C GLU A 107 -19.47 -7.46 24.11
N SER A 108 -18.73 -8.23 24.92
CA SER A 108 -18.00 -9.41 24.45
C SER A 108 -18.92 -10.49 23.87
N LYS A 109 -20.04 -10.79 24.55
CA LYS A 109 -21.03 -11.78 24.07
C LYS A 109 -21.70 -11.32 22.79
N ILE A 110 -22.01 -10.02 22.69
CA ILE A 110 -22.58 -9.41 21.48
C ILE A 110 -21.59 -9.52 20.33
N ALA A 111 -20.31 -9.20 20.56
CA ALA A 111 -19.27 -9.31 19.55
C ALA A 111 -19.11 -10.77 19.06
N GLU A 112 -19.13 -11.75 19.97
CA GLU A 112 -19.11 -13.18 19.63
C GLU A 112 -20.33 -13.59 18.78
N GLU A 113 -21.53 -13.12 19.15
CA GLU A 113 -22.77 -13.41 18.43
C GLU A 113 -22.76 -12.79 17.03
N ILE A 114 -22.35 -11.52 16.91
CA ILE A 114 -22.16 -10.87 15.61
C ILE A 114 -21.12 -11.62 14.79
N ALA A 115 -19.97 -12.00 15.36
CA ALA A 115 -18.92 -12.72 14.65
C ALA A 115 -19.44 -14.06 14.10
N LYS A 116 -20.26 -14.78 14.89
CA LYS A 116 -20.90 -16.02 14.45
C LYS A 116 -21.85 -15.79 13.28
N ILE A 117 -22.62 -14.70 13.27
CA ILE A 117 -23.53 -14.35 12.18
C ILE A 117 -22.74 -13.92 10.94
N VAL A 118 -21.78 -13.00 11.10
CA VAL A 118 -20.92 -12.48 10.03
C VAL A 118 -20.16 -13.60 9.33
N LYS A 119 -19.61 -14.57 10.07
CA LYS A 119 -18.90 -15.73 9.49
C LYS A 119 -19.76 -16.58 8.54
N LYS A 120 -21.08 -16.62 8.72
CA LYS A 120 -21.98 -17.35 7.82
C LYS A 120 -22.16 -16.65 6.48
N SER A 121 -22.02 -15.32 6.45
CA SER A 121 -22.20 -14.52 5.25
C SER A 121 -21.34 -13.25 5.27
N LEU A 122 -20.02 -13.43 5.17
CA LEU A 122 -19.08 -12.30 5.20
C LEU A 122 -19.29 -11.35 4.03
N ALA A 123 -19.70 -11.87 2.86
CA ALA A 123 -20.02 -11.06 1.69
C ALA A 123 -21.18 -10.09 1.97
N ALA A 124 -22.30 -10.59 2.51
CA ALA A 124 -23.42 -9.74 2.89
C ALA A 124 -23.04 -8.76 4.01
N ALA A 125 -22.23 -9.21 4.98
CA ALA A 125 -21.77 -8.37 6.07
C ALA A 125 -20.88 -7.23 5.58
N SER A 126 -19.97 -7.49 4.64
CA SER A 126 -19.15 -6.45 4.03
C SER A 126 -19.97 -5.47 3.21
N LYS A 127 -20.95 -5.95 2.43
CA LYS A 127 -21.89 -5.09 1.69
C LYS A 127 -22.67 -4.18 2.64
N LEU A 128 -23.18 -4.74 3.75
CA LEU A 128 -23.89 -3.99 4.78
C LEU A 128 -22.95 -2.96 5.44
N TRP A 129 -21.76 -3.40 5.87
CA TRP A 129 -20.72 -2.57 6.46
C TRP A 129 -20.39 -1.35 5.61
N HIS A 130 -20.24 -1.51 4.29
CA HIS A 130 -20.02 -0.40 3.38
C HIS A 130 -21.19 0.58 3.25
N LYS A 131 -22.42 0.12 3.53
CA LYS A 131 -23.65 0.93 3.45
C LYS A 131 -23.99 1.61 4.77
N VAL A 132 -23.44 1.16 5.90
CA VAL A 132 -23.60 1.82 7.20
C VAL A 132 -23.11 3.25 7.14
N GLN A 133 -24.05 4.19 7.30
CA GLN A 133 -23.78 5.63 7.41
C GLN A 133 -24.00 6.09 8.86
N GLU A 134 -23.22 7.07 9.26
CA GLU A 134 -23.44 7.82 10.49
C GLU A 134 -24.25 9.08 10.15
N PHE A 135 -25.47 9.14 10.66
CA PHE A 135 -26.25 10.38 10.70
C PHE A 135 -26.07 11.01 12.08
N GLU A 136 -25.82 12.33 12.12
CA GLU A 136 -25.64 13.10 13.37
C GLU A 136 -26.91 13.22 14.21
N THR A 137 -28.07 12.85 13.65
CA THR A 137 -29.31 12.72 14.43
C THR A 137 -29.19 11.53 15.38
N LYS A 138 -29.99 11.49 16.45
CA LYS A 138 -30.11 10.30 17.34
C LYS A 138 -30.64 9.04 16.60
N GLU A 139 -30.71 9.07 15.28
CA GLU A 139 -31.49 8.22 14.39
C GLU A 139 -30.57 7.72 13.29
N TYR A 140 -29.97 6.55 13.48
CA TYR A 140 -29.12 5.93 12.46
C TYR A 140 -30.00 5.18 11.46
N VAL A 141 -30.51 5.92 10.47
CA VAL A 141 -31.14 5.38 9.26
C VAL A 141 -30.03 5.02 8.27
N LEU A 142 -30.12 3.91 7.54
CA LEU A 142 -29.31 3.69 6.35
C LEU A 142 -29.93 4.48 5.20
N SER A 143 -29.15 5.34 4.55
CA SER A 143 -29.62 6.08 3.37
C SER A 143 -30.07 5.12 2.25
N GLY A 144 -31.31 5.25 1.82
CA GLY A 144 -31.78 4.94 0.47
C GLY A 144 -31.47 3.53 -0.06
N TYR A 145 -32.28 2.55 0.31
CA TYR A 145 -32.31 1.29 -0.43
C TYR A 145 -33.11 1.44 -1.73
N GLY A 146 -32.38 1.39 -2.87
CA GLY A 146 -32.91 1.10 -4.20
C GLY A 146 -32.42 -0.25 -4.76
N GLU A 147 -31.64 -1.02 -4.00
CA GLU A 147 -31.11 -2.32 -4.45
C GLU A 147 -31.46 -3.42 -3.45
N TYR A 148 -32.40 -4.28 -3.83
CA TYR A 148 -32.87 -5.46 -3.12
C TYR A 148 -31.78 -6.55 -3.04
N ASP A 149 -30.70 -6.30 -2.30
CA ASP A 149 -29.74 -7.36 -2.01
C ASP A 149 -30.35 -8.34 -0.99
N SER A 150 -30.86 -9.45 -1.51
CA SER A 150 -31.52 -10.48 -0.71
C SER A 150 -30.62 -11.09 0.37
N GLU A 151 -29.29 -11.10 0.19
CA GLU A 151 -28.35 -11.61 1.18
C GLU A 151 -28.17 -10.63 2.34
N VAL A 152 -28.13 -9.33 2.04
CA VAL A 152 -28.09 -8.27 3.06
C VAL A 152 -29.38 -8.26 3.88
N ASN A 153 -30.54 -8.44 3.24
CA ASN A 153 -31.82 -8.53 3.95
C ASN A 153 -31.87 -9.74 4.88
N LYS A 154 -31.43 -10.92 4.41
CA LYS A 154 -31.33 -12.13 5.25
C LYS A 154 -30.40 -11.93 6.44
N LEU A 155 -29.25 -11.27 6.23
CA LEU A 155 -28.33 -10.92 7.31
C LEU A 155 -29.00 -9.98 8.32
N GLY A 156 -29.72 -8.96 7.84
CA GLY A 156 -30.47 -8.05 8.70
C GLY A 156 -31.55 -8.74 9.52
N GLU A 157 -32.30 -9.66 8.92
CA GLU A 157 -33.24 -10.51 9.64
C GLU A 157 -32.56 -11.35 10.72
N GLU A 158 -31.41 -11.94 10.43
CA GLU A 158 -30.66 -12.74 11.39
C GLU A 158 -30.16 -11.88 12.55
N LEU A 159 -29.62 -10.68 12.30
CA LEU A 159 -29.24 -9.73 13.33
C LEU A 159 -30.44 -9.32 14.20
N ALA A 160 -31.59 -9.02 13.58
CA ALA A 160 -32.80 -8.64 14.30
C ALA A 160 -33.40 -9.80 15.14
N LYS A 161 -33.40 -11.04 14.62
CA LYS A 161 -33.84 -12.24 15.36
C LYS A 161 -33.01 -12.49 16.62
N ASN A 162 -31.76 -12.08 16.63
CA ASN A 162 -30.86 -12.17 17.78
C ASN A 162 -30.90 -10.92 18.69
N GLY A 163 -31.76 -9.94 18.39
CA GLY A 163 -31.95 -8.74 19.21
C GLY A 163 -30.88 -7.65 19.03
N LEU A 164 -30.05 -7.78 17.99
CA LEU A 164 -28.93 -6.88 17.68
C LEU A 164 -29.38 -5.61 16.90
N GLY A 165 -30.62 -5.59 16.44
CA GLY A 165 -31.24 -4.44 15.80
C GLY A 165 -32.73 -4.67 15.58
N TYR A 166 -33.36 -3.76 14.86
CA TYR A 166 -34.78 -3.75 14.55
C TYR A 166 -34.94 -3.78 13.04
N LEU A 167 -35.58 -4.82 12.51
CA LEU A 167 -35.97 -4.83 11.09
C LEU A 167 -37.27 -4.04 10.95
N ILE A 168 -37.28 -2.99 10.13
CA ILE A 168 -38.46 -2.18 9.85
C ILE A 168 -38.75 -2.19 8.35
N GLY A 169 -40.03 -2.21 8.00
CA GLY A 169 -40.49 -1.93 6.64
C GLY A 169 -40.75 -0.44 6.48
N TYR A 170 -40.66 0.08 5.26
CA TYR A 170 -41.08 1.45 4.96
C TYR A 170 -41.42 1.66 3.49
N TRP A 171 -42.22 2.68 3.21
CA TRP A 171 -42.51 3.13 1.85
C TRP A 171 -41.56 4.26 1.46
N SER A 172 -40.90 4.14 0.31
CA SER A 172 -39.96 5.16 -0.18
C SER A 172 -40.66 6.50 -0.46
N THR A 173 -39.89 7.59 -0.45
CA THR A 173 -40.40 8.95 -0.71
C THR A 173 -40.91 9.15 -2.14
N SER A 174 -40.54 8.27 -3.07
CA SER A 174 -40.99 8.25 -4.47
C SER A 174 -42.24 7.38 -4.71
N TRP A 175 -42.80 6.76 -3.67
CA TRP A 175 -44.08 6.02 -3.70
C TRP A 175 -44.11 4.72 -4.49
N ALA A 176 -43.00 4.34 -5.13
CA ALA A 176 -42.99 3.17 -6.01
C ALA A 176 -42.75 1.86 -5.27
N GLU A 177 -42.07 1.88 -4.12
CA GLU A 177 -41.44 0.69 -3.58
C GLU A 177 -41.54 0.56 -2.05
N TYR A 178 -41.87 -0.64 -1.61
CA TYR A 178 -41.82 -1.06 -0.21
C TYR A 178 -40.44 -1.65 0.08
N CYS A 179 -39.74 -1.08 1.04
CA CYS A 179 -38.39 -1.45 1.40
C CYS A 179 -38.34 -2.01 2.82
N THR A 180 -37.30 -2.79 3.11
CA THR A 180 -36.97 -3.25 4.47
C THR A 180 -35.59 -2.75 4.87
N GLU A 181 -35.42 -2.44 6.14
CA GLU A 181 -34.21 -1.83 6.68
C GLU A 181 -33.89 -2.40 8.06
N LEU A 182 -32.61 -2.70 8.30
CA LEU A 182 -32.12 -2.99 9.64
C LEU A 182 -31.69 -1.68 10.31
N VAL A 183 -32.27 -1.39 11.47
CA VAL A 183 -31.83 -0.32 12.37
C VAL A 183 -31.04 -0.94 13.52
N PHE A 184 -29.76 -0.61 13.65
CA PHE A 184 -28.95 -1.10 14.77
C PHE A 184 -29.45 -0.51 16.08
N ARG A 185 -29.45 -1.33 17.13
CA ARG A 185 -29.74 -0.88 18.50
C ARG A 185 -28.62 0.03 19.00
N LYS A 186 -29.00 1.11 19.70
CA LYS A 186 -28.08 2.05 20.36
C LYS A 186 -28.02 1.85 21.88
N ASP A 187 -29.16 1.52 22.50
CA ASP A 187 -29.28 1.35 23.96
C ASP A 187 -29.58 -0.11 24.32
N PRO A 188 -28.92 -0.67 25.34
CA PRO A 188 -27.94 -0.03 26.24
C PRO A 188 -26.52 0.08 25.66
N ILE A 189 -26.26 -0.55 24.51
CA ILE A 189 -24.94 -0.62 23.87
C ILE A 189 -25.09 -0.33 22.37
N ASN A 190 -24.11 0.39 21.82
CA ASN A 190 -24.03 0.73 20.40
C ASN A 190 -23.67 -0.50 19.55
N ILE A 191 -24.69 -1.27 19.15
CA ILE A 191 -24.48 -2.51 18.38
C ILE A 191 -23.86 -2.24 17.02
N ARG A 192 -24.13 -1.06 16.42
CA ARG A 192 -23.55 -0.64 15.15
C ARG A 192 -22.03 -0.63 15.23
N GLU A 193 -21.47 0.01 16.25
CA GLU A 193 -20.01 0.13 16.42
C GLU A 193 -19.36 -1.23 16.60
N ILE A 194 -19.97 -2.11 17.41
CA ILE A 194 -19.50 -3.49 17.57
C ILE A 194 -19.58 -4.24 16.24
N PHE A 195 -20.67 -4.09 15.48
CA PHE A 195 -20.82 -4.70 14.17
C PHE A 195 -19.73 -4.24 13.20
N LEU A 196 -19.47 -2.93 13.13
CA LEU A 196 -18.44 -2.38 12.25
C LEU A 196 -17.06 -2.95 12.58
N ARG A 197 -16.70 -2.97 13.87
CA ARG A 197 -15.45 -3.52 14.37
C ARG A 197 -15.32 -5.02 14.08
N VAL A 198 -16.35 -5.80 14.37
CA VAL A 198 -16.33 -7.26 14.16
C VAL A 198 -16.24 -7.61 12.68
N VAL A 199 -16.96 -6.91 11.80
CA VAL A 199 -16.86 -7.14 10.35
C VAL A 199 -15.46 -6.81 9.86
N GLU A 200 -14.87 -5.70 10.30
CA GLU A 200 -13.50 -5.34 9.95
C GLU A 200 -12.48 -6.38 10.45
N GLU A 201 -12.61 -6.87 11.69
CA GLU A 201 -11.78 -7.95 12.23
C GLU A 201 -11.89 -9.26 11.42
N GLU A 202 -13.09 -9.63 10.99
CA GLU A 202 -13.30 -10.84 10.18
C GLU A 202 -12.77 -10.66 8.74
N ILE A 203 -12.92 -9.48 8.14
CA ILE A 203 -12.28 -9.13 6.85
C ILE A 203 -10.75 -9.18 7.00
N ASN A 204 -10.20 -8.64 8.09
CA ASN A 204 -8.77 -8.68 8.40
C ASN A 204 -8.24 -10.11 8.49
N LYS A 205 -8.93 -11.00 9.22
CA LYS A 205 -8.57 -12.43 9.31
C LYS A 205 -8.51 -13.07 7.92
N VAL A 206 -9.49 -12.78 7.07
CA VAL A 206 -9.50 -13.26 5.69
C VAL A 206 -8.31 -12.70 4.89
N PHE A 207 -8.01 -11.41 5.02
CA PHE A 207 -6.84 -10.79 4.36
C PHE A 207 -5.50 -11.38 4.79
N THR A 208 -5.33 -11.73 6.07
CA THR A 208 -4.11 -12.40 6.53
C THR A 208 -3.91 -13.76 5.86
N SER A 209 -5.01 -14.44 5.51
CA SER A 209 -5.00 -15.71 4.79
C SER A 209 -4.83 -15.59 3.27
N PHE A 210 -4.91 -14.38 2.71
CA PHE A 210 -4.77 -14.18 1.27
C PHE A 210 -3.40 -14.58 0.75
N THR A 211 -3.42 -15.37 -0.31
CA THR A 211 -2.22 -15.76 -1.04
C THR A 211 -1.58 -14.54 -1.72
N PRO A 212 -0.30 -14.62 -2.12
CA PRO A 212 0.35 -13.54 -2.85
C PRO A 212 -0.42 -13.06 -4.10
N GLU A 213 -1.08 -13.98 -4.81
CA GLU A 213 -1.86 -13.71 -6.02
C GLU A 213 -3.13 -12.93 -5.70
N MET A 214 -3.82 -13.26 -4.61
CA MET A 214 -5.00 -12.52 -4.16
C MET A 214 -4.63 -11.10 -3.75
N ARG A 215 -3.51 -10.94 -3.04
CA ARG A 215 -2.97 -9.61 -2.68
C ARG A 215 -2.62 -8.81 -3.93
N TRP A 216 -2.03 -9.45 -4.95
CA TRP A 216 -1.76 -8.80 -6.24
C TRP A 216 -3.04 -8.31 -6.91
N CYS A 217 -4.08 -9.15 -7.00
CA CYS A 217 -5.38 -8.74 -7.56
C CYS A 217 -6.00 -7.54 -6.81
N LEU A 218 -5.84 -7.50 -5.49
CA LEU A 218 -6.32 -6.39 -4.66
C LEU A 218 -5.51 -5.13 -4.87
N TYR A 219 -4.19 -5.25 -5.03
CA TYR A 219 -3.33 -4.14 -5.39
C TYR A 219 -3.71 -3.57 -6.77
N LEU A 220 -3.99 -4.43 -7.76
CA LEU A 220 -4.47 -3.99 -9.06
C LEU A 220 -5.83 -3.27 -8.99
N LYS A 221 -6.79 -3.79 -8.20
CA LYS A 221 -8.06 -3.09 -7.91
C LYS A 221 -7.83 -1.77 -7.16
N HIS A 222 -6.82 -1.70 -6.30
CA HIS A 222 -6.47 -0.45 -5.66
C HIS A 222 -5.95 0.56 -6.69
N VAL A 223 -5.03 0.18 -7.58
CA VAL A 223 -4.52 1.09 -8.62
C VAL A 223 -5.63 1.50 -9.60
N LYS A 224 -6.46 0.55 -10.02
CA LYS A 224 -7.55 0.74 -11.00
C LYS A 224 -8.85 0.10 -10.45
N PRO A 225 -9.73 0.88 -9.78
CA PRO A 225 -10.94 0.35 -9.13
C PRO A 225 -11.90 -0.44 -10.03
N ASP A 226 -11.95 -0.08 -11.31
CA ASP A 226 -12.73 -0.70 -12.38
C ASP A 226 -11.97 -1.83 -13.11
N ALA A 227 -10.84 -2.31 -12.57
CA ALA A 227 -10.09 -3.42 -13.14
C ALA A 227 -10.95 -4.69 -13.29
N ASP A 228 -11.09 -5.13 -14.54
CA ASP A 228 -11.79 -6.35 -14.92
C ASP A 228 -10.85 -7.56 -15.01
N ALA A 229 -11.41 -8.73 -15.35
CA ALA A 229 -10.63 -9.94 -15.49
C ALA A 229 -9.53 -9.81 -16.56
N ASP A 230 -9.78 -9.10 -17.66
CA ASP A 230 -8.81 -8.93 -18.74
C ASP A 230 -7.63 -8.06 -18.29
N PHE A 231 -7.89 -6.99 -17.55
CA PHE A 231 -6.87 -6.16 -16.92
C PHE A 231 -6.00 -6.98 -15.95
N MET A 232 -6.60 -7.84 -15.13
CA MET A 232 -5.85 -8.71 -14.20
C MET A 232 -4.93 -9.66 -14.96
N MET A 233 -5.41 -10.26 -16.04
CA MET A 233 -4.65 -11.22 -16.82
C MET A 233 -3.52 -10.57 -17.62
N ARG A 234 -3.75 -9.37 -18.15
CA ARG A 234 -2.72 -8.57 -18.84
C ARG A 234 -1.61 -8.13 -17.90
N ASN A 235 -1.95 -7.85 -16.65
CA ASN A 235 -1.03 -7.36 -15.62
C ASN A 235 -0.60 -8.47 -14.65
N ARG A 236 -0.51 -9.71 -15.14
CA ARG A 236 0.18 -10.78 -14.40
C ARG A 236 1.68 -10.51 -14.40
N THR A 237 2.32 -10.76 -13.26
CA THR A 237 3.79 -10.71 -13.17
C THR A 237 4.37 -12.07 -13.58
N ALA A 238 5.66 -12.12 -13.88
CA ALA A 238 6.38 -13.37 -14.17
C ALA A 238 6.33 -14.37 -12.99
N ARG A 239 5.99 -13.91 -11.78
CA ARG A 239 5.85 -14.72 -10.57
C ARG A 239 4.58 -15.58 -10.58
N PHE A 240 3.53 -15.16 -11.28
CA PHE A 240 2.20 -15.76 -11.14
C PHE A 240 1.73 -16.41 -12.44
N LEU A 241 1.25 -17.63 -12.34
CA LEU A 241 0.66 -18.33 -13.48
C LEU A 241 -0.72 -17.74 -13.81
N PRO A 242 -1.12 -17.74 -15.11
CA PRO A 242 -2.44 -17.27 -15.54
C PRO A 242 -3.60 -17.90 -14.75
N ALA A 243 -3.53 -19.22 -14.50
CA ALA A 243 -4.57 -19.94 -13.78
C ALA A 243 -4.67 -19.51 -12.31
N GLU A 244 -3.57 -19.14 -11.68
CA GLU A 244 -3.51 -18.71 -10.29
C GLU A 244 -4.13 -17.32 -10.13
N ILE A 245 -3.81 -16.37 -11.02
CA ILE A 245 -4.43 -15.04 -11.05
C ILE A 245 -5.94 -15.14 -11.28
N LYS A 246 -6.37 -15.97 -12.24
CA LYS A 246 -7.81 -16.17 -12.51
C LYS A 246 -8.54 -16.72 -11.28
N LYS A 247 -7.97 -17.74 -10.64
CA LYS A 247 -8.53 -18.34 -9.41
C LYS A 247 -8.54 -17.32 -8.27
N ALA A 248 -7.47 -16.57 -8.10
CA ALA A 248 -7.33 -15.55 -7.07
C ALA A 248 -8.37 -14.44 -7.25
N PHE A 249 -8.51 -13.89 -8.45
CA PHE A 249 -9.49 -12.85 -8.75
C PHE A 249 -10.94 -13.31 -8.48
N GLN A 250 -11.28 -14.55 -8.84
CA GLN A 250 -12.60 -15.14 -8.54
C GLN A 250 -12.83 -15.38 -7.04
N SER A 251 -11.75 -15.56 -6.27
CA SER A 251 -11.80 -15.81 -4.83
C SER A 251 -11.75 -14.53 -4.00
N VAL A 252 -11.37 -13.39 -4.60
CA VAL A 252 -11.33 -12.10 -3.93
C VAL A 252 -12.77 -11.60 -3.78
N PRO A 253 -13.25 -11.40 -2.53
CA PRO A 253 -14.59 -10.84 -2.31
C PRO A 253 -14.67 -9.42 -2.91
N ASP A 254 -15.86 -9.04 -3.35
CA ASP A 254 -16.10 -7.69 -3.87
C ASP A 254 -16.12 -6.68 -2.72
N LEU A 255 -14.93 -6.21 -2.35
CA LEU A 255 -14.70 -5.26 -1.26
C LEU A 255 -14.44 -3.88 -1.84
N LYS A 256 -15.04 -2.85 -1.26
CA LYS A 256 -14.61 -1.46 -1.47
C LYS A 256 -13.34 -1.22 -0.68
N ILE A 257 -12.20 -1.56 -1.28
CA ILE A 257 -10.85 -1.52 -0.66
C ILE A 257 -10.56 -0.15 -0.03
N GLU A 258 -11.09 0.93 -0.61
CA GLU A 258 -10.92 2.31 -0.14
C GLU A 258 -11.41 2.55 1.29
N LYS A 259 -12.37 1.75 1.78
CA LYS A 259 -12.87 1.86 3.16
C LYS A 259 -12.02 1.07 4.16
N LEU A 260 -11.12 0.22 3.70
CA LEU A 260 -10.30 -0.68 4.53
C LEU A 260 -8.90 -0.10 4.73
N GLU A 261 -8.81 1.11 5.30
CA GLU A 261 -7.55 1.89 5.40
C GLU A 261 -6.39 1.09 5.98
N HIS A 262 -6.61 0.37 7.08
CA HIS A 262 -5.56 -0.42 7.74
C HIS A 262 -5.05 -1.58 6.86
N ILE A 263 -5.97 -2.27 6.19
CA ILE A 263 -5.65 -3.38 5.29
C ILE A 263 -4.92 -2.87 4.06
N LEU A 264 -5.42 -1.77 3.51
CA LEU A 264 -4.81 -1.12 2.36
C LEU A 264 -3.40 -0.65 2.72
N GLY A 265 -3.19 -0.04 3.88
CA GLY A 265 -1.85 0.31 4.37
C GLY A 265 -0.92 -0.89 4.41
N THR A 266 -1.35 -1.99 5.04
CA THR A 266 -0.54 -3.22 5.11
C THR A 266 -0.25 -3.84 3.73
N LEU A 267 -1.21 -3.76 2.80
CA LEU A 267 -1.05 -4.22 1.43
C LEU A 267 -0.01 -3.36 0.68
N ILE A 268 -0.13 -2.04 0.80
CA ILE A 268 0.76 -1.06 0.17
C ILE A 268 2.17 -1.17 0.73
N ASP A 269 2.34 -1.34 2.05
CA ASP A 269 3.66 -1.49 2.67
C ASP A 269 4.40 -2.73 2.14
N LYS A 270 3.72 -3.87 2.09
CA LYS A 270 4.30 -5.12 1.54
C LYS A 270 4.67 -4.99 0.07
N GLU A 271 3.84 -4.28 -0.68
CA GLU A 271 4.07 -4.04 -2.10
C GLU A 271 5.21 -3.03 -2.31
N LYS A 272 5.34 -2.03 -1.45
CA LYS A 272 6.45 -1.08 -1.40
C LYS A 272 7.78 -1.79 -1.16
N GLU A 273 7.84 -2.68 -0.17
CA GLU A 273 9.01 -3.51 0.12
C GLU A 273 9.42 -4.37 -1.09
N ARG A 274 8.44 -5.04 -1.71
CA ARG A 274 8.64 -5.86 -2.90
C ARG A 274 9.21 -5.03 -4.06
N LEU A 275 8.56 -3.92 -4.39
CA LEU A 275 8.98 -3.01 -5.46
C LEU A 275 10.36 -2.41 -5.16
N SER A 276 10.65 -2.06 -3.90
CA SER A 276 11.94 -1.51 -3.51
C SER A 276 13.08 -2.48 -3.79
N SER A 277 12.91 -3.76 -3.42
CA SER A 277 13.88 -4.81 -3.72
C SER A 277 14.07 -4.99 -5.23
N ILE A 278 12.99 -5.02 -6.01
CA ILE A 278 13.05 -5.22 -7.46
C ILE A 278 13.72 -4.04 -8.15
N ILE A 279 13.24 -2.81 -7.89
CA ILE A 279 13.76 -1.60 -8.53
C ILE A 279 15.23 -1.41 -8.17
N ARG A 280 15.62 -1.61 -6.90
CA ARG A 280 17.03 -1.57 -6.50
C ARG A 280 17.89 -2.58 -7.28
N ASN A 281 17.40 -3.81 -7.44
CA ASN A 281 18.12 -4.84 -8.21
C ASN A 281 18.23 -4.49 -9.69
N LEU A 282 17.19 -3.91 -10.31
CA LEU A 282 17.24 -3.47 -11.70
C LEU A 282 18.26 -2.34 -11.89
N ILE A 283 18.18 -1.32 -11.03
CA ILE A 283 19.10 -0.17 -11.03
C ILE A 283 20.55 -0.61 -10.88
N ASN A 284 20.83 -1.53 -9.95
CA ASN A 284 22.19 -2.03 -9.71
C ASN A 284 22.74 -2.91 -10.84
N ARG A 285 21.86 -3.53 -11.65
CA ARG A 285 22.27 -4.45 -12.72
C ARG A 285 22.42 -3.76 -14.06
N ASP A 286 21.58 -2.78 -14.36
CA ASP A 286 21.61 -2.08 -15.64
C ASP A 286 21.10 -0.64 -15.50
N ILE A 287 21.99 0.32 -15.74
CA ILE A 287 21.71 1.76 -15.70
C ILE A 287 20.65 2.19 -16.72
N THR A 288 20.47 1.42 -17.81
CA THR A 288 19.43 1.65 -18.81
C THR A 288 18.03 1.61 -18.18
N SER A 289 17.84 0.80 -17.13
CA SER A 289 16.58 0.75 -16.39
C SER A 289 16.21 2.10 -15.77
N ILE A 290 17.21 2.85 -15.26
CA ILE A 290 17.02 4.21 -14.71
C ILE A 290 16.54 5.15 -15.82
N LEU A 291 17.23 5.14 -16.96
CA LEU A 291 16.89 6.00 -18.10
C LEU A 291 15.47 5.72 -18.59
N CYS A 292 15.13 4.45 -18.78
CA CYS A 292 13.82 4.05 -19.27
C CYS A 292 12.71 4.41 -18.29
N LEU A 293 12.85 4.09 -17.00
CA LEU A 293 11.83 4.39 -15.99
C LEU A 293 11.69 5.90 -15.76
N SER A 294 12.79 6.66 -15.76
CA SER A 294 12.74 8.13 -15.68
C SER A 294 11.98 8.73 -16.86
N THR A 295 12.23 8.21 -18.07
CA THR A 295 11.55 8.67 -19.28
C THR A 295 10.05 8.40 -19.21
N LEU A 296 9.65 7.20 -18.78
CA LEU A 296 8.23 6.86 -18.59
C LEU A 296 7.56 7.78 -17.56
N VAL A 297 8.23 8.05 -16.44
CA VAL A 297 7.72 8.98 -15.41
C VAL A 297 7.55 10.40 -15.96
N LEU A 298 8.47 10.88 -16.80
CA LEU A 298 8.38 12.21 -17.41
C LEU A 298 7.25 12.33 -18.45
N LEU A 299 6.95 11.25 -19.16
CA LEU A 299 5.87 11.22 -20.16
C LEU A 299 4.49 11.03 -19.54
N GLY A 300 4.42 10.55 -18.30
CA GLY A 300 3.19 10.18 -17.63
C GLY A 300 2.32 11.36 -17.23
N ILE A 301 1.04 11.32 -17.59
CA ILE A 301 0.00 12.24 -17.12
C ILE A 301 -0.43 11.81 -15.71
N ASP A 302 -0.34 12.73 -14.75
CA ASP A 302 -0.70 12.45 -13.36
C ASP A 302 -2.21 12.18 -13.19
N ARG A 303 -2.54 11.00 -12.63
CA ARG A 303 -3.87 10.60 -12.18
C ARG A 303 -3.84 10.33 -10.68
N ASP A 304 -4.99 10.08 -10.07
CA ASP A 304 -5.07 9.87 -8.61
C ASP A 304 -4.06 8.83 -8.09
N ARG A 305 -4.01 7.64 -8.71
CA ARG A 305 -3.21 6.48 -8.22
C ARG A 305 -2.08 6.02 -9.13
N TYR A 306 -1.96 6.60 -10.32
CA TYR A 306 -0.95 6.21 -11.31
C TYR A 306 -0.62 7.36 -12.24
N LEU A 307 0.50 7.23 -12.96
CA LEU A 307 0.78 8.05 -14.14
C LEU A 307 0.31 7.30 -15.39
N GLU A 308 -0.36 7.99 -16.29
CA GLU A 308 -0.90 7.42 -17.53
C GLU A 308 -0.09 7.89 -18.73
N ILE A 309 0.37 6.95 -19.56
CA ILE A 309 0.94 7.25 -20.88
C ILE A 309 0.03 6.63 -21.92
N ASP A 310 -0.83 7.46 -22.50
CA ASP A 310 -1.70 7.02 -23.57
C ASP A 310 -0.92 6.62 -24.83
N LYS A 311 -1.58 5.88 -25.71
CA LYS A 311 -0.99 5.41 -26.96
C LYS A 311 -0.48 6.53 -27.88
N TRP A 312 -1.06 7.73 -27.80
CA TRP A 312 -0.61 8.86 -28.62
C TRP A 312 0.76 9.35 -28.15
N HIS A 313 0.96 9.55 -26.85
CA HIS A 313 2.25 9.92 -26.27
C HIS A 313 3.32 8.85 -26.53
N GLN A 314 2.95 7.57 -26.47
CA GLN A 314 3.85 6.48 -26.85
C GLN A 314 4.29 6.61 -28.32
N ASN A 315 3.35 6.79 -29.25
CA ASN A 315 3.66 6.92 -30.68
C ASN A 315 4.54 8.15 -30.99
N GLU A 316 4.29 9.29 -30.34
CA GLU A 316 5.11 10.50 -30.55
C GLU A 316 6.54 10.32 -30.01
N PHE A 317 6.69 9.63 -28.88
CA PHE A 317 8.00 9.26 -28.35
C PHE A 317 8.75 8.34 -29.31
N GLU A 318 8.09 7.29 -29.82
CA GLU A 318 8.67 6.33 -30.77
C GLU A 318 9.17 7.01 -32.05
N LYS A 319 8.40 7.96 -32.60
CA LYS A 319 8.81 8.76 -33.77
C LYS A 319 10.04 9.60 -33.50
N THR A 320 10.15 10.17 -32.30
CA THR A 320 11.21 11.12 -31.94
C THR A 320 12.52 10.41 -31.57
N PHE A 321 12.45 9.22 -30.98
CA PHE A 321 13.59 8.52 -30.38
C PHE A 321 13.75 7.09 -30.90
N THR A 322 13.88 6.92 -32.22
CA THR A 322 13.94 5.61 -32.89
C THR A 322 15.00 4.64 -32.34
N HIS A 323 16.16 5.13 -31.91
CA HIS A 323 17.20 4.29 -31.29
C HIS A 323 16.86 3.88 -29.85
N LEU A 324 16.11 4.71 -29.12
CA LEU A 324 15.67 4.44 -27.76
C LEU A 324 14.44 3.53 -27.74
N GLU A 325 13.63 3.53 -28.80
CA GLU A 325 12.40 2.74 -28.91
C GLU A 325 12.63 1.27 -28.56
N LYS A 326 13.61 0.61 -29.19
CA LYS A 326 13.84 -0.83 -28.98
C LYS A 326 14.22 -1.13 -27.53
N ALA A 327 15.06 -0.29 -26.93
CA ALA A 327 15.44 -0.42 -25.52
C ALA A 327 14.22 -0.19 -24.61
N MET A 328 13.44 0.87 -24.87
CA MET A 328 12.23 1.19 -24.12
C MET A 328 11.20 0.08 -24.17
N ARG A 329 10.89 -0.50 -25.34
CA ARG A 329 9.95 -1.62 -25.46
C ARG A 329 10.42 -2.83 -24.63
N THR A 330 11.70 -3.18 -24.76
CA THR A 330 12.30 -4.27 -23.98
C THR A 330 12.16 -4.01 -22.47
N TYR A 331 12.40 -2.77 -22.03
CA TYR A 331 12.30 -2.39 -20.62
C TYR A 331 10.87 -2.28 -20.11
N ILE A 332 9.91 -1.85 -20.94
CA ILE A 332 8.49 -1.87 -20.60
C ILE A 332 8.04 -3.30 -20.32
N ASP A 333 8.41 -4.27 -21.15
CA ASP A 333 8.09 -5.68 -20.92
C ASP A 333 8.73 -6.20 -19.62
N ILE A 334 10.00 -5.85 -19.36
CA ILE A 334 10.67 -6.17 -18.09
C ILE A 334 9.92 -5.54 -16.90
N PHE A 335 9.53 -4.27 -16.98
CA PHE A 335 8.83 -3.58 -15.90
C PHE A 335 7.44 -4.17 -15.67
N LYS A 336 6.75 -4.61 -16.71
CA LYS A 336 5.47 -5.33 -16.62
C LYS A 336 5.63 -6.69 -15.96
N ASP A 337 6.64 -7.46 -16.35
CA ASP A 337 6.95 -8.75 -15.75
C ASP A 337 7.19 -8.65 -14.23
N TYR A 338 7.65 -7.49 -13.75
CA TYR A 338 7.83 -7.21 -12.33
C TYR A 338 6.67 -6.44 -11.68
N GLY A 339 5.67 -6.02 -12.44
CA GLY A 339 4.55 -5.21 -11.94
C GLY A 339 4.94 -3.79 -11.52
N ILE A 340 6.06 -3.26 -12.02
CA ILE A 340 6.46 -1.86 -11.86
C ILE A 340 5.58 -0.97 -12.73
N VAL A 341 5.24 -1.47 -13.92
CA VAL A 341 4.38 -0.85 -14.91
C VAL A 341 3.22 -1.80 -15.22
N LEU A 342 2.05 -1.23 -15.48
CA LEU A 342 0.84 -1.92 -15.87
C LEU A 342 0.41 -1.48 -17.29
N GLU A 343 -0.47 -2.24 -17.91
CA GLU A 343 -1.00 -1.96 -19.25
C GLU A 343 -2.53 -2.04 -19.26
N SER A 344 -3.17 -1.09 -19.92
CA SER A 344 -4.62 -1.06 -20.16
C SER A 344 -5.02 -2.07 -21.25
N ASN A 345 -6.32 -2.33 -21.37
CA ASN A 345 -6.85 -3.15 -22.47
C ASN A 345 -6.64 -2.52 -23.86
N TYR A 346 -6.38 -1.21 -23.92
CA TYR A 346 -6.15 -0.44 -25.14
C TYR A 346 -4.65 -0.25 -25.47
N GLY A 347 -3.76 -0.71 -24.58
CA GLY A 347 -2.32 -0.57 -24.71
C GLY A 347 -1.75 0.70 -24.07
N ASP A 348 -2.52 1.41 -23.25
CA ASP A 348 -1.99 2.53 -22.46
C ASP A 348 -1.13 1.99 -21.33
N ILE A 349 -0.09 2.72 -20.97
CA ILE A 349 0.84 2.34 -19.91
C ILE A 349 0.43 3.06 -18.62
N TYR A 350 0.26 2.32 -17.53
CA TYR A 350 0.02 2.87 -16.20
C TYR A 350 1.21 2.61 -15.29
N ILE A 351 1.76 3.65 -14.68
CA ILE A 351 2.82 3.56 -13.67
C ILE A 351 2.18 3.83 -12.31
N PRO A 352 1.94 2.83 -11.45
CA PRO A 352 1.42 3.07 -10.12
C PRO A 352 2.26 4.10 -9.37
N LYS A 353 1.61 5.03 -8.65
CA LYS A 353 2.33 6.06 -7.86
C LYS A 353 3.30 5.44 -6.85
N LEU A 354 2.96 4.28 -6.31
CA LEU A 354 3.84 3.52 -5.43
C LEU A 354 5.16 3.14 -6.13
N SER A 355 5.10 2.72 -7.40
CA SER A 355 6.30 2.44 -8.20
C SER A 355 7.15 3.70 -8.40
N VAL A 356 6.51 4.84 -8.65
CA VAL A 356 7.19 6.14 -8.81
C VAL A 356 7.85 6.58 -7.51
N GLU A 357 7.14 6.47 -6.39
CA GLU A 357 7.66 6.80 -5.06
C GLU A 357 8.88 5.94 -4.72
N VAL A 358 8.77 4.62 -4.88
CA VAL A 358 9.88 3.71 -4.63
C VAL A 358 11.07 3.99 -5.56
N PHE A 359 10.81 4.24 -6.84
CA PHE A 359 11.84 4.63 -7.79
C PHE A 359 12.54 5.92 -7.34
N GLN A 360 11.78 6.96 -7.00
CA GLN A 360 12.32 8.20 -6.49
C GLN A 360 13.06 8.01 -5.17
N GLU A 361 12.63 7.12 -4.27
CA GLU A 361 13.38 6.79 -3.04
C GLU A 361 14.72 6.13 -3.35
N GLN A 362 14.76 5.20 -4.30
CA GLN A 362 16.04 4.60 -4.72
C GLN A 362 16.93 5.64 -5.44
N MET A 363 16.32 6.57 -6.17
CA MET A 363 16.99 7.68 -6.84
C MET A 363 17.25 8.89 -5.94
N LYS A 364 16.68 8.97 -4.74
CA LYS A 364 16.94 10.03 -3.73
C LYS A 364 18.34 9.88 -3.15
N GLY A 365 19.05 8.80 -3.50
CA GLY A 365 20.50 8.81 -3.66
C GLY A 365 20.91 9.31 -5.05
N GLY A 366 20.50 10.48 -5.47
CA GLY A 366 20.87 11.02 -6.78
C GLY A 366 22.35 11.44 -6.78
N ALA A 367 22.87 11.85 -7.94
CA ALA A 367 24.12 12.60 -7.93
C ALA A 367 23.98 13.79 -6.97
N VAL A 368 24.80 13.82 -5.92
CA VAL A 368 24.77 14.90 -4.92
C VAL A 368 25.21 16.21 -5.57
N GLU A 369 26.09 16.10 -6.57
CA GLU A 369 26.66 17.22 -7.31
C GLU A 369 27.08 16.75 -8.72
N VAL A 370 26.87 17.58 -9.74
CA VAL A 370 27.43 17.39 -11.09
C VAL A 370 28.23 18.63 -11.45
N LYS A 371 29.51 18.46 -11.77
CA LYS A 371 30.38 19.52 -12.26
C LYS A 371 30.70 19.28 -13.72
N ILE A 372 30.19 20.15 -14.60
CA ILE A 372 30.57 20.19 -16.01
C ILE A 372 31.86 21.00 -16.14
N PHE A 373 32.77 20.55 -16.99
CA PHE A 373 34.06 21.20 -17.22
C PHE A 373 34.06 22.03 -18.48
N GLU A 374 34.51 23.28 -18.36
CA GLU A 374 34.65 24.20 -19.50
C GLU A 374 35.97 23.98 -20.26
N SER A 375 36.97 23.40 -19.58
CA SER A 375 38.28 23.11 -20.15
C SER A 375 39.03 22.08 -19.32
N GLN A 376 40.12 21.56 -19.89
CA GLN A 376 41.04 20.66 -19.18
C GLN A 376 41.67 21.33 -17.94
N LEU A 377 41.85 22.66 -17.96
CA LEU A 377 42.39 23.40 -16.80
C LEU A 377 41.36 23.49 -15.67
N ASP A 378 40.07 23.70 -16.00
CA ASP A 378 38.97 23.68 -15.03
C ASP A 378 38.83 22.29 -14.39
N ALA A 379 38.87 21.24 -15.22
CA ALA A 379 38.83 19.85 -14.73
C ALA A 379 40.01 19.50 -13.83
N GLN A 380 41.23 19.90 -14.24
CA GLN A 380 42.43 19.70 -13.43
C GLN A 380 42.32 20.45 -12.09
N SER A 381 41.90 21.70 -12.11
CA SER A 381 41.74 22.52 -10.89
C SER A 381 40.73 21.91 -9.93
N PHE A 382 39.61 21.40 -10.45
CA PHE A 382 38.60 20.71 -9.67
C PHE A 382 39.14 19.43 -9.02
N ILE A 383 39.84 18.58 -9.78
CA ILE A 383 40.42 17.34 -9.23
C ILE A 383 41.45 17.66 -8.15
N GLU A 384 42.34 18.63 -8.41
CA GLU A 384 43.36 19.06 -7.44
C GLU A 384 42.69 19.62 -6.16
N GLU A 385 41.62 20.41 -6.31
CA GLU A 385 40.82 20.90 -5.18
C GLU A 385 40.24 19.75 -4.35
N LYS A 386 39.57 18.77 -4.97
CA LYS A 386 38.97 17.65 -4.23
C LYS A 386 40.02 16.78 -3.54
N ILE A 387 41.16 16.51 -4.20
CA ILE A 387 42.27 15.76 -3.58
C ILE A 387 42.85 16.52 -2.39
N SER A 388 43.00 17.86 -2.50
CA SER A 388 43.57 18.68 -1.43
C SER A 388 42.74 18.73 -0.13
N LYS A 389 41.48 18.29 -0.19
CA LYS A 389 40.56 18.20 0.96
C LYS A 389 40.65 16.86 1.70
N ALA A 390 41.37 15.89 1.16
CA ALA A 390 41.49 14.57 1.77
C ALA A 390 42.26 14.65 3.10
N VAL A 391 41.74 13.99 4.14
CA VAL A 391 42.34 13.95 5.48
C VAL A 391 43.07 12.63 5.73
N SER A 392 42.63 11.54 5.09
CA SER A 392 43.10 10.19 5.38
C SER A 392 43.48 9.40 4.13
N THR A 393 42.62 9.37 3.12
CA THR A 393 42.81 8.51 1.96
C THR A 393 42.35 9.16 0.66
N VAL A 394 43.09 8.87 -0.42
CA VAL A 394 42.70 9.18 -1.79
C VAL A 394 42.83 7.90 -2.60
N LYS A 395 41.72 7.37 -3.09
CA LYS A 395 41.73 6.19 -3.96
C LYS A 395 41.39 6.62 -5.38
N LEU A 396 42.27 6.25 -6.30
CA LEU A 396 42.14 6.53 -7.72
C LEU A 396 41.91 5.23 -8.48
N TRP A 397 40.75 5.12 -9.12
CA TRP A 397 40.45 4.05 -10.06
C TRP A 397 40.42 4.66 -11.45
N ASP A 398 41.44 4.39 -12.28
CA ASP A 398 41.45 4.83 -13.68
C ASP A 398 42.30 3.84 -14.51
N PRO A 399 41.75 3.20 -15.55
CA PRO A 399 42.53 2.30 -16.40
C PRO A 399 43.75 2.95 -17.05
N TYR A 400 43.74 4.28 -17.21
CA TYR A 400 44.71 5.05 -17.98
C TYR A 400 45.37 6.17 -17.15
N VAL A 401 45.69 5.90 -15.88
CA VAL A 401 46.54 6.79 -15.09
C VAL A 401 47.83 7.09 -15.85
N SER A 402 48.23 8.36 -15.91
CA SER A 402 49.45 8.82 -16.57
C SER A 402 50.33 9.63 -15.61
N THR A 403 51.55 9.95 -16.05
CA THR A 403 52.47 10.87 -15.34
C THR A 403 51.80 12.21 -15.02
N ARG A 404 50.90 12.71 -15.90
CA ARG A 404 50.15 13.94 -15.63
C ARG A 404 49.23 13.80 -14.42
N THR A 405 48.50 12.69 -14.33
CA THR A 405 47.64 12.38 -13.18
C THR A 405 48.47 12.29 -11.90
N LEU A 406 49.62 11.63 -11.94
CA LEU A 406 50.52 11.51 -10.78
C LEU A 406 51.06 12.88 -10.32
N ARG A 407 51.40 13.77 -11.26
CA ARG A 407 51.81 15.15 -10.92
C ARG A 407 50.68 15.98 -10.31
N MET A 408 49.42 15.72 -10.68
CA MET A 408 48.26 16.36 -10.02
C MET A 408 48.16 15.89 -8.57
N ILE A 409 48.29 14.59 -8.32
CA ILE A 409 48.29 14.02 -6.96
C ILE A 409 49.44 14.62 -6.13
N GLU A 410 50.67 14.59 -6.67
CA GLU A 410 51.87 15.12 -6.00
C GLU A 410 51.69 16.57 -5.54
N ARG A 411 51.07 17.43 -6.37
CA ARG A 411 50.83 18.84 -6.04
C ARG A 411 49.68 19.06 -5.06
N SER A 412 48.73 18.13 -4.99
CA SER A 412 47.49 18.31 -4.24
C SER A 412 47.58 17.77 -2.81
N ILE A 413 48.36 16.71 -2.59
CA ILE A 413 48.55 16.12 -1.27
C ILE A 413 49.53 16.98 -0.47
N LYS A 414 48.99 17.74 0.49
CA LYS A 414 49.78 18.62 1.37
C LYS A 414 50.24 17.93 2.64
N GLU A 415 49.46 16.98 3.13
CA GLU A 415 49.72 16.28 4.39
C GLU A 415 50.40 14.94 4.11
N SER A 416 51.53 14.69 4.76
CA SER A 416 52.31 13.44 4.63
C SER A 416 51.58 12.19 5.13
N GLU A 417 50.47 12.36 5.85
CA GLU A 417 49.70 11.27 6.44
C GLU A 417 48.66 10.65 5.49
N VAL A 418 48.26 11.36 4.44
CA VAL A 418 47.27 10.87 3.48
C VAL A 418 47.83 9.70 2.68
N THR A 419 47.11 8.57 2.69
CA THR A 419 47.46 7.39 1.89
C THR A 419 46.79 7.46 0.52
N VAL A 420 47.59 7.33 -0.54
CA VAL A 420 47.09 7.29 -1.91
C VAL A 420 47.09 5.85 -2.42
N GLU A 421 45.94 5.35 -2.88
CA GLU A 421 45.81 4.02 -3.48
C GLU A 421 45.41 4.12 -4.94
N ILE A 422 46.23 3.57 -5.84
CA ILE A 422 46.03 3.70 -7.29
C ILE A 422 45.74 2.34 -7.92
N LEU A 423 44.57 2.18 -8.52
CA LEU A 423 44.19 1.03 -9.34
C LEU A 423 44.19 1.43 -10.82
N SER A 424 45.11 0.86 -11.60
CA SER A 424 45.34 1.22 -13.01
C SER A 424 45.63 0.01 -13.90
N SER A 425 45.73 0.22 -15.21
CA SER A 425 46.12 -0.79 -16.19
C SER A 425 47.30 -0.37 -17.07
N GLN A 426 47.97 0.74 -16.74
CA GLN A 426 49.16 1.20 -17.47
C GLN A 426 50.43 0.91 -16.66
N PRO A 427 51.32 -0.01 -17.09
CA PRO A 427 52.58 -0.25 -16.38
C PRO A 427 53.60 0.89 -16.52
N ILE A 428 53.39 1.85 -17.43
CA ILE A 428 54.32 2.96 -17.68
C ILE A 428 54.49 3.90 -16.46
N ILE A 429 53.53 3.92 -15.53
CA ILE A 429 53.56 4.80 -14.36
C ILE A 429 54.36 4.26 -13.17
N LEU A 430 54.88 3.03 -13.26
CA LEU A 430 55.50 2.34 -12.12
C LEU A 430 56.75 3.08 -11.61
N GLU A 431 57.61 3.57 -12.51
CA GLU A 431 58.80 4.34 -12.13
C GLU A 431 58.45 5.67 -11.44
N ASP A 432 57.42 6.36 -11.94
CA ASP A 432 56.93 7.60 -11.34
C ASP A 432 56.36 7.34 -9.93
N ILE A 433 55.61 6.25 -9.71
CA ILE A 433 55.11 5.87 -8.38
C ILE A 433 56.27 5.59 -7.41
N ILE A 434 57.31 4.88 -7.86
CA ILE A 434 58.52 4.64 -7.04
C ILE A 434 59.19 5.97 -6.68
N SER A 435 59.25 6.91 -7.61
CA SER A 435 59.79 8.25 -7.39
C SER A 435 58.99 9.03 -6.33
N LEU A 436 57.66 9.00 -6.40
CA LEU A 436 56.79 9.63 -5.39
C LEU A 436 57.01 9.05 -3.99
N ARG A 437 57.16 7.72 -3.87
CA ARG A 437 57.48 7.07 -2.59
C ARG A 437 58.84 7.49 -2.05
N LYS A 438 59.87 7.62 -2.91
CA LYS A 438 61.19 8.11 -2.50
C LYS A 438 61.15 9.55 -1.99
N LYS A 439 60.18 10.36 -2.45
CA LYS A 439 59.89 11.70 -1.93
C LYS A 439 59.09 11.71 -0.62
N GLY A 440 58.77 10.53 -0.06
CA GLY A 440 58.09 10.39 1.23
C GLY A 440 56.56 10.25 1.14
N MET A 441 55.97 10.20 -0.06
CA MET A 441 54.52 10.03 -0.18
C MET A 441 54.08 8.58 0.13
N LYS A 442 53.00 8.43 0.90
CA LYS A 442 52.37 7.13 1.21
C LYS A 442 51.52 6.63 0.04
N VAL A 443 52.16 6.26 -1.07
CA VAL A 443 51.47 5.78 -2.28
C VAL A 443 51.56 4.26 -2.40
N LYS A 444 50.40 3.61 -2.58
CA LYS A 444 50.26 2.21 -2.98
C LYS A 444 49.65 2.14 -4.36
N ALA A 445 50.09 1.20 -5.18
CA ALA A 445 49.53 1.02 -6.50
C ALA A 445 49.40 -0.46 -6.85
N LYS A 446 48.33 -0.76 -7.59
CA LYS A 446 48.10 -2.05 -8.20
C LYS A 446 47.77 -1.83 -9.67
N VAL A 447 48.65 -2.34 -10.53
CA VAL A 447 48.51 -2.22 -11.97
C VAL A 447 48.14 -3.59 -12.53
N ILE A 448 46.95 -3.68 -13.12
CA ILE A 448 46.35 -4.93 -13.60
C ILE A 448 46.09 -4.77 -15.09
N TYR A 449 46.75 -5.58 -15.92
CA TYR A 449 46.66 -5.43 -17.36
C TYR A 449 46.83 -6.75 -18.09
N LYS A 450 46.36 -6.80 -19.33
CA LYS A 450 46.68 -7.88 -20.26
C LYS A 450 47.42 -7.32 -21.47
N LYS A 451 48.64 -7.78 -21.71
CA LYS A 451 49.44 -7.33 -22.85
C LYS A 451 48.94 -7.98 -24.14
N LYS A 452 48.55 -7.17 -25.12
CA LYS A 452 48.17 -7.62 -26.47
C LYS A 452 48.94 -6.81 -27.52
N GLY A 453 50.09 -7.33 -27.92
CA GLY A 453 51.05 -6.58 -28.75
C GLY A 453 51.61 -5.38 -27.97
N GLU A 454 51.46 -4.19 -28.54
CA GLU A 454 51.85 -2.92 -27.91
C GLU A 454 50.78 -2.33 -26.98
N LYS A 455 49.58 -2.90 -26.94
CA LYS A 455 48.46 -2.38 -26.15
C LYS A 455 48.33 -3.10 -24.81
N TYR A 456 47.99 -2.34 -23.77
CA TYR A 456 47.58 -2.85 -22.47
C TYR A 456 46.05 -2.81 -22.37
N LEU A 457 45.43 -3.97 -22.19
CA LEU A 457 44.00 -4.10 -21.98
C LEU A 457 43.69 -4.05 -20.48
N SER A 458 42.67 -3.27 -20.11
CA SER A 458 42.20 -3.17 -18.73
C SER A 458 41.05 -4.15 -18.46
N PRO A 459 40.95 -4.72 -17.26
CA PRO A 459 39.75 -5.41 -16.80
C PRO A 459 38.60 -4.46 -16.43
N PHE A 460 38.83 -3.15 -16.37
CA PHE A 460 37.85 -2.15 -15.96
C PHE A 460 37.79 -0.98 -16.94
N HIS A 461 36.64 -0.28 -16.97
CA HIS A 461 36.42 0.90 -17.80
C HIS A 461 36.03 2.15 -17.01
N ASP A 462 35.66 1.97 -15.74
CA ASP A 462 35.19 3.03 -14.87
C ASP A 462 36.32 3.93 -14.39
N ARG A 463 35.99 5.20 -14.13
CA ARG A 463 36.92 6.15 -13.50
C ARG A 463 36.32 6.77 -12.26
N TYR A 464 36.97 6.54 -11.13
CA TYR A 464 36.53 7.05 -9.84
C TYR A 464 37.65 7.76 -9.08
N LEU A 465 37.28 8.88 -8.45
CA LEU A 465 38.07 9.52 -7.40
C LEU A 465 37.31 9.35 -6.08
N ILE A 466 37.90 8.64 -5.14
CA ILE A 466 37.32 8.36 -3.83
C ILE A 466 38.14 9.12 -2.79
N ILE A 467 37.50 10.05 -2.08
CA ILE A 467 38.11 10.85 -1.02
C ILE A 467 37.58 10.36 0.32
N ASP A 468 38.50 9.97 1.20
CA ASP A 468 38.23 9.55 2.59
C ASP A 468 37.16 8.46 2.74
N GLU A 469 36.98 7.61 1.71
CA GLU A 469 35.94 6.57 1.63
C GLU A 469 34.49 7.09 1.70
N VAL A 470 34.30 8.42 1.67
CA VAL A 470 33.01 9.09 1.81
C VAL A 470 32.54 9.69 0.49
N HIS A 471 33.42 10.41 -0.21
CA HIS A 471 33.05 11.12 -1.44
C HIS A 471 33.56 10.39 -2.67
N VAL A 472 32.64 9.86 -3.48
CA VAL A 472 32.97 9.13 -4.71
C VAL A 472 32.53 9.92 -5.93
N TRP A 473 33.51 10.41 -6.68
CA TRP A 473 33.29 11.11 -7.93
C TRP A 473 33.51 10.18 -9.11
N HIS A 474 32.55 10.11 -10.02
CA HIS A 474 32.67 9.41 -11.29
C HIS A 474 33.03 10.38 -12.41
N PHE A 475 33.92 9.93 -13.30
CA PHE A 475 34.34 10.67 -14.49
C PHE A 475 34.10 9.81 -15.73
N GLY A 476 33.50 10.39 -16.77
CA GLY A 476 33.41 9.73 -18.08
C GLY A 476 34.80 9.47 -18.70
N PRO A 477 35.65 10.51 -18.81
CA PRO A 477 37.01 10.41 -19.32
C PRO A 477 38.02 10.03 -18.24
N SER A 478 39.20 9.58 -18.66
CA SER A 478 40.34 9.38 -17.76
C SER A 478 40.86 10.71 -17.23
N PHE A 479 41.46 10.69 -16.04
CA PHE A 479 41.81 11.90 -15.28
C PHE A 479 42.80 12.81 -16.00
N HIS A 480 43.61 12.26 -16.91
CA HIS A 480 44.54 13.04 -17.73
C HIS A 480 43.88 13.76 -18.91
N ALA A 481 42.69 13.32 -19.32
CA ALA A 481 41.98 13.77 -20.52
C ALA A 481 40.65 14.48 -20.21
N VAL A 482 40.22 14.53 -18.95
CA VAL A 482 38.98 15.20 -18.59
C VAL A 482 39.03 16.71 -18.91
N GLY A 483 37.94 17.23 -19.49
CA GLY A 483 37.84 18.59 -19.98
C GLY A 483 38.45 18.82 -21.37
N GLU A 484 38.85 17.76 -22.09
CA GLU A 484 39.31 17.87 -23.49
C GLU A 484 38.14 17.98 -24.48
N LYS A 485 36.97 17.44 -24.14
CA LYS A 485 35.76 17.54 -24.95
C LYS A 485 34.70 18.38 -24.24
N GLU A 486 33.85 19.00 -25.05
CA GLU A 486 32.67 19.69 -24.55
C GLU A 486 31.76 18.72 -23.78
N TRP A 487 31.14 19.19 -22.70
CA TRP A 487 30.15 18.47 -21.88
C TRP A 487 30.69 17.33 -21.00
N GLU A 488 32.02 17.19 -20.88
CA GLU A 488 32.59 16.28 -19.91
C GLU A 488 32.32 16.77 -18.48
N SER A 489 32.05 15.82 -17.57
CA SER A 489 31.65 16.14 -16.21
C SER A 489 32.18 15.16 -15.19
N ALA A 490 32.19 15.61 -13.94
CA ALA A 490 32.35 14.78 -12.75
C ALA A 490 31.02 14.73 -12.00
N THR A 491 30.65 13.54 -11.56
CA THR A 491 29.39 13.28 -10.84
C THR A 491 29.70 12.75 -9.45
N LEU A 492 29.31 13.48 -8.40
CA LEU A 492 29.39 13.00 -7.02
C LEU A 492 28.25 12.05 -6.76
N PHE A 493 28.59 10.81 -6.42
CA PHE A 493 27.59 9.82 -6.06
C PHE A 493 27.09 10.00 -4.63
N PRO A 494 25.83 9.57 -4.38
CA PRO A 494 25.30 9.52 -3.02
C PRO A 494 26.13 8.55 -2.17
N GLU A 495 26.01 8.66 -0.85
CA GLU A 495 26.78 7.84 0.08
C GLU A 495 26.55 6.33 -0.11
N ASN A 496 25.32 5.90 -0.41
CA ASN A 496 24.99 4.48 -0.62
C ASN A 496 25.67 3.88 -1.86
N LEU A 497 25.63 4.57 -3.01
CA LEU A 497 26.32 4.14 -4.22
C LEU A 497 27.85 4.26 -4.05
N GLY A 498 28.31 5.33 -3.40
CA GLY A 498 29.71 5.54 -3.05
C GLY A 498 30.29 4.39 -2.21
N LYS A 499 29.54 3.88 -1.23
CA LYS A 499 29.92 2.70 -0.44
C LYS A 499 30.11 1.46 -1.30
N ILE A 500 29.21 1.19 -2.25
CA ILE A 500 29.32 0.03 -3.15
C ILE A 500 30.59 0.14 -4.02
N ILE A 501 30.86 1.31 -4.58
CA ILE A 501 32.05 1.53 -5.42
C ILE A 501 33.33 1.43 -4.60
N THR A 502 33.33 1.95 -3.38
CA THR A 502 34.47 1.84 -2.46
C THR A 502 34.74 0.37 -2.10
N GLN A 503 33.69 -0.44 -1.90
CA GLN A 503 33.81 -1.88 -1.69
C GLN A 503 34.35 -2.60 -2.94
N ALA A 504 33.87 -2.24 -4.14
CA ALA A 504 34.36 -2.80 -5.39
C ALA A 504 35.84 -2.45 -5.64
N PHE A 505 36.24 -1.21 -5.34
CA PHE A 505 37.64 -0.79 -5.36
C PHE A 505 38.47 -1.66 -4.41
N ALA A 506 38.05 -1.77 -3.14
CA ALA A 506 38.75 -2.55 -2.13
C ALA A 506 38.87 -4.03 -2.52
N PHE A 507 37.80 -4.63 -3.03
CA PHE A 507 37.81 -5.99 -3.55
C PHE A 507 38.86 -6.17 -4.65
N ASN A 508 38.84 -5.32 -5.68
CA ASN A 508 39.81 -5.41 -6.79
C ASN A 508 41.25 -5.12 -6.36
N PHE A 509 41.43 -4.15 -5.45
CA PHE A 509 42.74 -3.75 -4.94
C PHE A 509 43.37 -4.84 -4.07
N THR A 510 42.58 -5.53 -3.25
CA THR A 510 43.05 -6.61 -2.35
C THR A 510 43.02 -8.01 -2.96
N LYS A 511 42.32 -8.21 -4.09
CA LYS A 511 42.23 -9.50 -4.79
C LYS A 511 43.62 -10.04 -5.12
N LYS A 512 43.89 -11.30 -4.77
CA LYS A 512 45.22 -11.88 -4.87
C LYS A 512 45.72 -11.93 -6.31
N LYS A 513 47.04 -11.79 -6.49
CA LYS A 513 47.69 -11.82 -7.80
C LYS A 513 47.37 -13.11 -8.57
N GLU A 514 47.36 -14.24 -7.90
CA GLU A 514 47.09 -15.56 -8.51
C GLU A 514 45.68 -15.65 -9.09
N ASP A 515 44.70 -14.91 -8.52
CA ASP A 515 43.33 -14.92 -9.01
C ASP A 515 43.16 -14.06 -10.26
N TRP A 516 43.92 -12.96 -10.38
CA TRP A 516 44.01 -12.18 -11.61
C TRP A 516 44.75 -12.93 -12.72
N GLU A 517 45.80 -13.66 -12.38
CA GLU A 517 46.55 -14.48 -13.34
C GLU A 517 45.70 -15.62 -13.92
N LYS A 518 44.83 -16.25 -13.10
CA LYS A 518 43.83 -17.23 -13.59
C LYS A 518 42.85 -16.64 -14.60
N GLU A 519 42.56 -15.34 -14.50
CA GLU A 519 41.72 -14.59 -15.44
C GLU A 519 42.50 -14.10 -16.66
N GLY A 520 43.81 -14.37 -16.72
CA GLY A 520 44.68 -14.04 -17.83
C GLY A 520 45.22 -12.61 -17.80
N TYR A 521 45.30 -11.99 -16.62
CA TYR A 521 45.90 -10.67 -16.39
C TYR A 521 47.25 -10.77 -15.68
N GLU A 522 48.14 -9.84 -15.99
CA GLU A 522 49.37 -9.58 -15.25
C GLU A 522 49.10 -8.54 -14.15
N VAL A 523 49.76 -8.70 -13.00
CA VAL A 523 49.62 -7.80 -11.86
C VAL A 523 50.99 -7.34 -11.35
N VAL A 524 51.14 -6.03 -11.19
CA VAL A 524 52.27 -5.40 -10.52
C VAL A 524 51.77 -4.60 -9.32
N GLU A 525 52.35 -4.86 -8.15
CA GLU A 525 52.00 -4.19 -6.89
C GLU A 525 53.20 -3.38 -6.39
N ILE A 526 52.96 -2.12 -6.03
CA ILE A 526 53.93 -1.26 -5.37
C ILE A 526 53.36 -0.87 -4.01
N GLY A 527 54.11 -1.11 -2.95
CA GLY A 527 53.70 -0.72 -1.61
C GLY A 527 52.78 -1.69 -0.89
N ALA A 528 52.69 -2.93 -1.36
CA ALA A 528 52.17 -4.03 -0.56
C ALA A 528 53.08 -4.25 0.65
N ASN A 529 52.47 -4.46 1.82
CA ASN A 529 53.19 -4.90 3.02
C ASN A 529 53.50 -6.39 2.93
#